data_AF-M8CEH4-F1
#
_entry.id   AF-M8CEH4-F1
#
_cell.length_a   1.000
_cell.length_b   1.000
_cell.length_c   1.000
_cell.angle_alpha   90.00
_cell.angle_beta   90.00
_cell.angle_gamma   90.00
#
_symmetry.space_group_name_H-M   'P 1'
#
loop_
_entity.id
_entity.type
_entity.pdbx_description
1 polymer ?
#
loop_
_entity_poly.entity_id
_entity_poly.type
_entity_poly.pdbx_seq_one_letter_code
_entity_poly.pdbx_strand_id
1 'polypeptide(L)'
;MAAPCIHVVFLLCLVPATVASPHRNLRKSPVDIAAAPTVSGRCVAADHLLRARATAPSRTTASRQVSATGWVKSSYGNITRNATQTFDFDNTNAGEKVNQTTVAHAGVAATDVAGVLYYSMQMRQSFPLFLDSGPDQVTVTHGLEETVAAGRWSSGPRYQSLRNTQRSSVAGASWGIRQTYRYEATDWCYLRNVTSSGYSIVADQSSEACVKGPLR
;
A
#
# COMPACT_ATOMS: atom_id res chain seq x y z
N MET A 1 20.04 21.05 10.82
CA MET A 1 18.78 21.49 11.45
C MET A 1 17.81 20.31 11.42
N ALA A 2 17.58 19.71 12.58
CA ALA A 2 16.73 18.53 12.71
C ALA A 2 15.25 18.97 12.69
N ALA A 3 14.52 18.58 11.66
CA ALA A 3 13.07 18.75 11.63
C ALA A 3 12.45 17.84 12.71
N PRO A 4 11.49 18.32 13.53
CA PRO A 4 10.94 17.53 14.61
C PRO A 4 10.11 16.37 14.04
N CYS A 5 10.59 15.14 14.25
CA CYS A 5 9.96 13.87 13.88
C CYS A 5 8.50 13.72 14.38
N ILE A 6 8.06 14.59 15.29
CA ILE A 6 6.73 14.58 15.92
C ILE A 6 5.62 14.89 14.90
N HIS A 7 5.86 15.78 13.92
CA HIS A 7 4.85 16.07 12.88
C HIS A 7 4.72 14.96 11.84
N VAL A 8 5.80 14.21 11.61
CA VAL A 8 5.82 13.08 10.66
C VAL A 8 5.04 11.88 11.22
N VAL A 9 5.07 11.65 12.54
CA VAL A 9 4.27 10.61 13.21
C VAL A 9 2.77 10.91 13.14
N PHE A 10 2.35 12.18 13.29
CA PHE A 10 0.93 12.54 13.17
C PHE A 10 0.42 12.39 11.72
N LEU A 11 1.24 12.67 10.71
CA LEU A 11 0.89 12.48 9.29
C LEU A 11 0.93 11.01 8.83
N LEU A 12 1.87 10.19 9.33
CA LEU A 12 1.96 8.76 8.96
C LEU A 12 1.01 7.86 9.75
N CYS A 13 0.59 8.25 10.97
CA CYS A 13 -0.36 7.46 11.77
C CYS A 13 -1.84 7.83 11.52
N LEU A 14 -2.15 8.99 10.91
CA LEU A 14 -3.53 9.40 10.57
C LEU A 14 -3.88 9.27 9.08
N VAL A 15 -2.97 8.77 8.25
CA VAL A 15 -3.32 8.39 6.87
C VAL A 15 -3.27 6.86 6.73
N PRO A 16 -4.19 6.10 7.33
CA PRO A 16 -4.74 4.98 6.58
C PRO A 16 -5.60 5.60 5.49
N ALA A 17 -5.06 5.71 4.28
CA ALA A 17 -5.77 5.94 3.02
C ALA A 17 -7.22 6.48 3.16
N THR A 18 -7.39 7.78 3.44
CA THR A 18 -8.63 8.46 3.10
C THR A 18 -8.60 8.80 1.61
N VAL A 19 -8.73 7.80 0.76
CA VAL A 19 -9.06 7.98 -0.66
C VAL A 19 -10.09 6.91 -1.04
N ALA A 20 -11.23 7.39 -1.53
CA ALA A 20 -12.35 6.68 -2.14
C ALA A 20 -13.34 5.95 -1.22
N SER A 21 -14.19 6.73 -0.52
CA SER A 21 -15.60 6.35 -0.33
C SER A 21 -16.48 7.55 -0.69
N PRO A 22 -17.43 7.44 -1.65
CA PRO A 22 -18.19 8.58 -2.16
C PRO A 22 -19.41 8.96 -1.31
N HIS A 23 -19.63 8.35 -0.14
CA HIS A 23 -20.75 8.73 0.72
C HIS A 23 -20.38 9.89 1.66
N ARG A 24 -20.78 11.10 1.24
CA ARG A 24 -20.85 12.32 2.06
C ARG A 24 -21.51 12.03 3.41
N ASN A 25 -20.88 12.54 4.48
CA ASN A 25 -21.47 13.04 5.74
C ASN A 25 -20.80 12.60 7.05
N LEU A 26 -19.47 12.54 7.12
CA LEU A 26 -18.76 12.59 8.42
C LEU A 26 -17.48 13.43 8.32
N ARG A 27 -17.63 14.75 8.21
CA ARG A 27 -16.55 15.70 8.54
C ARG A 27 -16.80 16.20 9.95
N LYS A 28 -16.05 15.68 10.94
CA LYS A 28 -15.86 16.40 12.20
C LYS A 28 -14.78 17.46 12.01
N SER A 29 -15.02 18.63 12.58
CA SER A 29 -14.14 19.80 12.52
C SER A 29 -12.78 19.51 13.21
N PRO A 30 -11.66 20.07 12.72
CA PRO A 30 -10.32 19.91 13.31
C PRO A 30 -10.21 20.37 14.79
N VAL A 31 -11.18 21.14 15.29
CA VAL A 31 -11.15 21.73 16.63
C VAL A 31 -11.43 20.71 17.74
N ASP A 32 -12.10 19.58 17.45
CA ASP A 32 -12.45 18.56 18.46
C ASP A 32 -11.33 17.53 18.72
N ILE A 33 -10.18 17.65 18.04
CA ILE A 33 -9.04 16.71 18.14
C ILE A 33 -7.99 17.20 19.19
N ALA A 34 -8.20 18.37 19.79
CA ALA A 34 -7.23 19.03 20.67
C ALA A 34 -7.17 18.53 22.13
N ALA A 35 -7.77 17.38 22.46
CA ALA A 35 -7.51 16.69 23.72
C ALA A 35 -6.41 15.64 23.50
N ALA A 36 -5.16 16.08 23.43
CA ALA A 36 -4.02 15.19 23.21
C ALA A 36 -3.82 14.26 24.43
N PRO A 37 -3.90 12.92 24.28
CA PRO A 37 -3.40 12.03 25.33
C PRO A 37 -1.89 12.23 25.48
N THR A 38 -1.37 12.04 26.69
CA THR A 38 0.08 12.00 26.96
C THR A 38 0.67 10.84 26.17
N VAL A 39 1.46 11.12 25.13
CA VAL A 39 2.14 10.10 24.31
C VAL A 39 3.62 10.11 24.66
N SER A 40 4.17 8.95 25.02
CA SER A 40 5.62 8.76 25.18
C SER A 40 6.05 7.52 24.40
N GLY A 41 7.11 7.66 23.60
CA GLY A 41 7.58 6.60 22.70
C GLY A 41 8.93 6.89 22.08
N ARG A 42 9.55 5.83 21.51
CA ARG A 42 10.80 5.88 20.75
C ARG A 42 10.53 5.53 19.30
N CYS A 43 11.19 6.24 18.39
CA CYS A 43 11.18 5.97 16.96
C CYS A 43 12.61 5.62 16.51
N VAL A 44 12.74 4.59 15.69
CA VAL A 44 14.01 4.16 15.10
C VAL A 44 13.81 3.99 13.60
N ALA A 45 14.65 4.64 12.81
CA ALA A 45 14.74 4.43 11.37
C ALA A 45 16.10 3.80 11.07
N ALA A 46 16.09 2.68 10.35
CA ALA A 46 17.28 2.02 9.84
C ALA A 46 17.21 2.03 8.32
N ASP A 47 18.26 2.57 7.70
CA ASP A 47 18.40 2.60 6.25
C ASP A 47 19.49 1.58 5.87
N HIS A 48 19.22 0.72 4.88
CA HIS A 48 20.24 -0.14 4.30
C HIS A 48 20.64 0.44 2.94
N LEU A 49 21.91 0.82 2.81
CA LEU A 49 22.48 1.63 1.74
C LEU A 49 22.14 1.14 0.32
N LEU A 50 21.94 2.11 -0.57
CA LEU A 50 21.86 1.94 -2.02
C LEU A 50 23.05 1.10 -2.54
N ARG A 51 22.75 -0.07 -3.11
CA ARG A 51 23.69 -0.77 -4.00
C ARG A 51 23.28 -0.44 -5.43
N ALA A 52 24.05 0.44 -6.07
CA ALA A 52 23.91 0.74 -7.48
C ALA A 52 25.21 0.31 -8.18
N ARG A 53 25.10 -0.61 -9.15
CA ARG A 53 26.21 -0.94 -10.05
C ARG A 53 25.94 -0.28 -11.40
N ALA A 54 26.75 0.71 -11.76
CA ALA A 54 26.64 1.43 -13.03
C ALA A 54 27.31 0.63 -14.15
N THR A 55 26.57 -0.28 -14.77
CA THR A 55 26.92 -0.94 -16.04
C THR A 55 25.62 -1.51 -16.60
N ALA A 56 25.38 -1.50 -17.92
CA ALA A 56 24.16 -2.08 -18.49
C ALA A 56 24.25 -3.61 -18.49
N PRO A 57 23.25 -4.35 -17.97
CA PRO A 57 22.05 -3.88 -17.26
C PRO A 57 22.35 -3.38 -15.84
N SER A 58 21.85 -2.19 -15.48
CA SER A 58 22.07 -1.59 -14.17
C SER A 58 20.98 -2.01 -13.20
N ARG A 59 21.38 -2.39 -11.98
CA ARG A 59 20.45 -2.74 -10.91
C ARG A 59 20.66 -1.81 -9.74
N THR A 60 19.56 -1.25 -9.25
CA THR A 60 19.51 -0.35 -8.11
C THR A 60 18.54 -0.93 -7.09
N THR A 61 19.05 -1.21 -5.89
CA THR A 61 18.23 -1.65 -4.77
C THR A 61 18.36 -0.67 -3.61
N ALA A 62 17.26 -0.37 -2.94
CA ALA A 62 17.24 0.41 -1.71
C ALA A 62 16.25 -0.22 -0.73
N SER A 63 16.56 -0.20 0.57
CA SER A 63 15.59 -0.62 1.58
C SER A 63 15.65 0.28 2.81
N ARG A 64 14.50 0.45 3.44
CA ARG A 64 14.31 1.29 4.61
C ARG A 64 13.33 0.65 5.56
N GLN A 65 13.68 0.63 6.84
CA GLN A 65 12.80 0.19 7.91
C GLN A 65 12.60 1.33 8.90
N VAL A 66 11.34 1.64 9.17
CA VAL A 66 10.93 2.60 10.20
C VAL A 66 10.12 1.83 11.24
N SER A 67 10.44 2.04 12.52
CA SER A 67 9.69 1.45 13.62
C SER A 67 9.46 2.49 14.71
N ALA A 68 8.29 2.40 15.33
CA ALA A 68 7.90 3.26 16.43
C ALA A 68 7.21 2.44 17.50
N THR A 69 7.63 2.61 18.75
CA THR A 69 6.98 2.01 19.91
C THR A 69 6.66 3.10 20.91
N GLY A 70 5.41 3.13 21.37
CA GLY A 70 4.98 4.07 22.40
C GLY A 70 3.71 3.60 23.08
N TRP A 71 3.31 4.27 24.15
CA TRP A 71 2.07 3.96 24.85
C TRP A 71 1.08 5.12 24.76
N VAL A 72 -0.21 4.77 24.82
CA VAL A 72 -1.33 5.70 24.91
C VAL A 72 -2.19 5.34 26.10
N LYS A 73 -2.62 6.34 26.87
CA LYS A 73 -3.55 6.14 27.99
C LYS A 73 -4.95 5.86 27.46
N SER A 74 -5.62 4.85 28.00
CA SER A 74 -7.00 4.50 27.65
C SER A 74 -7.82 4.17 28.91
N SER A 75 -9.13 4.00 28.75
CA SER A 75 -10.03 3.51 29.82
C SER A 75 -9.68 2.09 30.28
N TYR A 76 -8.93 1.32 29.49
CA TYR A 76 -8.47 -0.03 29.80
C TYR A 76 -7.03 -0.05 30.34
N GLY A 77 -6.49 1.12 30.74
CA GLY A 77 -5.10 1.29 31.13
C GLY A 77 -4.20 1.74 29.98
N ASN A 78 -2.88 1.65 30.20
CA ASN A 78 -1.90 2.04 29.19
C ASN A 78 -1.79 0.95 28.11
N ILE A 79 -2.01 1.33 26.87
CA ILE A 79 -1.90 0.45 25.71
C ILE A 79 -0.59 0.79 24.99
N THR A 80 0.30 -0.18 24.88
CA THR A 80 1.51 -0.08 24.08
C THR A 80 1.17 -0.36 22.62
N ARG A 81 1.66 0.48 21.72
CA ARG A 81 1.55 0.32 20.28
C ARG A 81 2.94 0.20 19.66
N ASN A 82 3.11 -0.83 18.86
CA ASN A 82 4.26 -1.04 18.01
C ASN A 82 3.82 -0.88 16.56
N ALA A 83 4.44 0.04 15.85
CA ALA A 83 4.25 0.26 14.43
C ALA A 83 5.58 -0.01 13.71
N THR A 84 5.52 -0.77 12.62
CA THR A 84 6.65 -1.04 11.75
C THR A 84 6.26 -0.75 10.32
N GLN A 85 7.17 -0.20 9.55
CA GLN A 85 7.02 -0.01 8.12
C GLN A 85 8.34 -0.33 7.43
N THR A 86 8.33 -1.23 6.47
CA THR A 86 9.47 -1.51 5.59
C THR A 86 9.15 -1.07 4.18
N PHE A 87 10.15 -0.57 3.50
CA PHE A 87 10.10 -0.20 2.10
C PHE A 87 11.29 -0.85 1.41
N ASP A 88 11.01 -1.62 0.38
CA ASP A 88 12.00 -2.27 -0.47
C ASP A 88 11.79 -1.81 -1.89
N PHE A 89 12.85 -1.33 -2.51
CA PHE A 89 12.88 -0.86 -3.89
C PHE A 89 13.88 -1.71 -4.65
N ASP A 90 13.44 -2.27 -5.77
CA ASP A 90 14.30 -2.98 -6.72
C ASP A 90 13.98 -2.46 -8.12
N ASN A 91 15.01 -2.00 -8.83
CA ASN A 91 14.91 -1.55 -10.19
C ASN A 91 16.02 -2.16 -11.03
N THR A 92 15.64 -2.81 -12.12
CA THR A 92 16.55 -3.26 -13.17
C THR A 92 16.28 -2.46 -14.44
N ASN A 93 17.30 -1.79 -14.95
CA ASN A 93 17.26 -1.07 -16.21
C ASN A 93 18.19 -1.75 -17.22
N ALA A 94 17.61 -2.26 -18.30
CA ALA A 94 18.28 -2.91 -19.41
C ALA A 94 18.08 -2.12 -20.73
N GLY A 95 18.15 -0.79 -20.67
CA GLY A 95 18.02 0.10 -21.83
C GLY A 95 16.56 0.25 -22.28
N GLU A 96 16.09 -0.70 -23.06
CA GLU A 96 14.71 -0.73 -23.59
C GLU A 96 13.71 -1.27 -22.56
N LYS A 97 14.19 -1.93 -21.50
CA LYS A 97 13.36 -2.55 -20.47
C LYS A 97 13.66 -1.98 -19.09
N VAL A 98 12.62 -1.49 -18.43
CA VAL A 98 12.66 -1.11 -17.01
C VAL A 98 11.71 -2.03 -16.26
N ASN A 99 12.21 -2.66 -15.21
CA ASN A 99 11.42 -3.42 -14.27
C ASN A 99 11.72 -2.88 -12.88
N GLN A 100 10.76 -2.13 -12.35
CA GLN A 100 10.82 -1.50 -11.04
C GLN A 100 9.71 -2.07 -10.18
N THR A 101 10.04 -2.45 -8.95
CA THR A 101 9.05 -2.83 -7.95
C THR A 101 9.38 -2.16 -6.63
N THR A 102 8.40 -1.43 -6.09
CA THR A 102 8.42 -0.97 -4.70
C THR A 102 7.50 -1.84 -3.87
N VAL A 103 8.02 -2.47 -2.82
CA VAL A 103 7.22 -3.23 -1.85
C VAL A 103 7.23 -2.49 -0.53
N ALA A 104 6.06 -2.22 0.02
CA ALA A 104 5.88 -1.65 1.34
C ALA A 104 5.17 -2.65 2.24
N HIS A 105 5.74 -2.95 3.40
CA HIS A 105 5.05 -3.68 4.46
C HIS A 105 4.79 -2.75 5.62
N ALA A 106 3.59 -2.83 6.21
CA ALA A 106 3.27 -2.12 7.44
C ALA A 106 2.68 -3.10 8.45
N GLY A 107 3.12 -2.99 9.69
CA GLY A 107 2.63 -3.77 10.81
C GLY A 107 2.24 -2.85 11.96
N VAL A 108 1.09 -3.09 12.56
CA VAL A 108 0.67 -2.43 13.80
C VAL A 108 0.23 -3.50 14.80
N ALA A 109 0.75 -3.44 16.01
CA ALA A 109 0.31 -4.26 17.13
C ALA A 109 0.01 -3.37 18.32
N ALA A 110 -1.15 -3.57 18.94
CA ALA A 110 -1.54 -2.92 20.18
C ALA A 110 -1.68 -3.95 21.29
N THR A 111 -0.92 -3.79 22.37
CA THR A 111 -0.89 -4.70 23.51
C THR A 111 -1.14 -3.94 24.81
N ASP A 112 -1.69 -4.58 25.83
CA ASP A 112 -1.70 -4.01 27.18
C ASP A 112 -0.36 -4.20 27.90
N VAL A 113 -0.34 -3.81 29.18
CA VAL A 113 0.80 -3.94 30.10
C VAL A 113 1.14 -5.41 30.37
N ALA A 114 0.17 -6.33 30.28
CA ALA A 114 0.38 -7.77 30.44
C ALA A 114 0.85 -8.44 29.13
N GLY A 115 0.93 -7.70 28.03
CA GLY A 115 1.34 -8.21 26.72
C GLY A 115 0.20 -8.84 25.91
N VAL A 116 -1.05 -8.73 26.37
CA VAL A 116 -2.21 -9.26 25.66
C VAL A 116 -2.46 -8.43 24.40
N LEU A 117 -2.50 -9.09 23.24
CA LEU A 117 -2.75 -8.46 21.95
C LEU A 117 -4.22 -8.02 21.85
N TYR A 118 -4.48 -6.72 21.76
CA TYR A 118 -5.82 -6.17 21.54
C TYR A 118 -6.17 -6.12 20.06
N TYR A 119 -5.21 -5.67 19.26
CA TYR A 119 -5.41 -5.40 17.84
C TYR A 119 -4.12 -5.65 17.09
N SER A 120 -4.24 -6.26 15.92
CA SER A 120 -3.15 -6.38 14.97
C SER A 120 -3.62 -6.00 13.58
N MET A 121 -2.75 -5.33 12.84
CA MET A 121 -2.89 -5.07 11.42
C MET A 121 -1.57 -5.40 10.74
N GLN A 122 -1.66 -6.10 9.62
CA GLN A 122 -0.58 -6.30 8.67
C GLN A 122 -1.06 -5.87 7.30
N MET A 123 -0.23 -5.11 6.60
CA MET A 123 -0.50 -4.63 5.25
C MET A 123 0.75 -4.84 4.40
N ARG A 124 0.55 -5.33 3.19
CA ARG A 124 1.60 -5.43 2.16
C ARG A 124 1.07 -4.78 0.90
N GLN A 125 1.82 -3.81 0.38
CA GLN A 125 1.54 -3.12 -0.87
C GLN A 125 2.71 -3.33 -1.81
N SER A 126 2.45 -3.66 -3.07
CA SER A 126 3.43 -3.76 -4.14
C SER A 126 3.02 -2.85 -5.28
N PHE A 127 3.97 -2.03 -5.72
CA PHE A 127 3.81 -1.05 -6.80
C PHE A 127 4.75 -1.46 -7.94
N PRO A 128 4.35 -2.42 -8.79
CA PRO A 128 5.11 -2.75 -9.98
C PRO A 128 5.01 -1.66 -11.04
N LEU A 129 6.12 -1.41 -11.73
CA LEU A 129 6.23 -0.60 -12.92
C LEU A 129 7.14 -1.32 -13.92
N PHE A 130 6.58 -1.60 -15.09
CA PHE A 130 7.26 -2.22 -16.21
C PHE A 130 7.17 -1.32 -17.42
N LEU A 131 8.31 -1.01 -18.02
CA LEU A 131 8.42 -0.34 -19.31
C LEU A 131 9.11 -1.30 -20.27
N ASP A 132 8.52 -1.50 -21.44
CA ASP A 132 9.12 -2.24 -22.54
C ASP A 132 9.01 -1.38 -23.80
N SER A 133 10.13 -0.80 -24.21
CA SER A 133 10.26 0.07 -25.38
C SER A 133 10.86 -0.72 -26.53
N GLY A 134 10.03 -1.51 -27.21
CA GLY A 134 10.44 -2.20 -28.44
C GLY A 134 10.46 -1.25 -29.65
N PRO A 135 11.01 -1.70 -30.78
CA PRO A 135 11.14 -0.88 -32.00
C PRO A 135 9.78 -0.42 -32.56
N ASP A 136 8.76 -1.27 -32.49
CA ASP A 136 7.44 -1.00 -33.07
C ASP A 136 6.37 -0.67 -32.02
N GLN A 137 6.65 -0.93 -30.74
CA GLN A 137 5.67 -0.84 -29.67
C GLN A 137 6.31 -0.45 -28.35
N VAL A 138 5.72 0.57 -27.70
CA VAL A 138 6.05 0.92 -26.31
C VAL A 138 4.90 0.47 -25.42
N THR A 139 5.22 -0.33 -24.40
CA THR A 139 4.27 -0.80 -23.41
C THR A 139 4.67 -0.32 -22.02
N VAL A 140 3.73 0.30 -21.31
CA VAL A 140 3.88 0.64 -19.89
C VAL A 140 2.85 -0.14 -19.11
N THR A 141 3.29 -0.94 -18.14
CA THR A 141 2.41 -1.62 -17.20
C THR A 141 2.74 -1.15 -15.80
N HIS A 142 1.74 -0.66 -15.07
CA HIS A 142 1.88 -0.33 -13.66
C HIS A 142 0.68 -0.82 -12.87
N GLY A 143 0.82 -0.91 -11.55
CA GLY A 143 -0.26 -1.40 -10.74
C GLY A 143 -0.06 -1.19 -9.24
N LEU A 144 -1.04 -1.70 -8.51
CA LEU A 144 -1.03 -1.83 -7.07
C LEU A 144 -1.52 -3.24 -6.73
N GLU A 145 -0.76 -3.97 -5.94
CA GLU A 145 -1.21 -5.19 -5.29
C GLU A 145 -1.12 -4.99 -3.77
N GLU A 146 -2.28 -5.01 -3.13
CA GLU A 146 -2.44 -4.77 -1.71
C GLU A 146 -3.10 -5.96 -1.05
N THR A 147 -2.59 -6.31 0.12
CA THR A 147 -3.19 -7.28 1.03
C THR A 147 -3.19 -6.70 2.43
N VAL A 148 -4.33 -6.78 3.10
CA VAL A 148 -4.54 -6.28 4.46
C VAL A 148 -5.17 -7.39 5.29
N ALA A 149 -4.58 -7.65 6.45
CA ALA A 149 -5.15 -8.49 7.48
C ALA A 149 -5.23 -7.66 8.76
N ALA A 150 -6.43 -7.39 9.26
CA ALA A 150 -6.63 -6.57 10.44
C ALA A 150 -7.72 -7.13 11.34
N GLY A 151 -7.48 -7.18 12.65
CA GLY A 151 -8.40 -7.81 13.57
C GLY A 151 -8.20 -7.44 15.02
N ARG A 152 -9.30 -7.55 15.76
CA ARG A 152 -9.29 -7.56 17.22
C ARG A 152 -9.19 -8.99 17.71
N TRP A 153 -8.58 -9.20 18.87
CA TRP A 153 -8.47 -10.53 19.48
C TRP A 153 -9.81 -11.29 19.53
N SER A 154 -10.89 -10.58 19.86
CA SER A 154 -12.22 -11.17 20.03
C SER A 154 -12.93 -11.59 18.73
N SER A 155 -12.55 -11.03 17.57
CA SER A 155 -13.29 -11.23 16.30
C SER A 155 -12.47 -11.91 15.21
N GLY A 156 -11.18 -12.17 15.47
CA GLY A 156 -10.24 -12.63 14.44
C GLY A 156 -9.92 -11.56 13.38
N PRO A 157 -8.93 -11.80 12.51
CA PRO A 157 -8.58 -10.90 11.42
C PRO A 157 -9.57 -10.98 10.27
N ARG A 158 -9.93 -9.82 9.72
CA ARG A 158 -10.57 -9.69 8.42
C ARG A 158 -9.50 -9.49 7.35
N TYR A 159 -9.73 -10.11 6.20
CA TYR A 159 -8.82 -10.06 5.07
C TYR A 159 -9.42 -9.23 3.94
N GLN A 160 -8.57 -8.41 3.34
CA GLN A 160 -8.88 -7.63 2.16
C GLN A 160 -7.69 -7.70 1.19
N SER A 161 -7.98 -7.78 -0.10
CA SER A 161 -7.00 -7.66 -1.16
C SER A 161 -7.52 -6.72 -2.24
N LEU A 162 -6.63 -5.88 -2.75
CA LEU A 162 -6.90 -5.00 -3.87
C LEU A 162 -5.78 -5.19 -4.90
N ARG A 163 -6.16 -5.47 -6.14
CA ARG A 163 -5.25 -5.55 -7.26
C ARG A 163 -5.73 -4.65 -8.38
N ASN A 164 -4.93 -3.66 -8.70
CA ASN A 164 -5.13 -2.79 -9.85
C ASN A 164 -3.95 -2.98 -10.80
N THR A 165 -4.22 -3.17 -12.08
CA THR A 165 -3.21 -3.21 -13.13
C THR A 165 -3.70 -2.38 -14.31
N GLN A 166 -2.86 -1.45 -14.75
CA GLN A 166 -3.05 -0.68 -15.95
C GLN A 166 -1.90 -0.95 -16.91
N ARG A 167 -2.25 -1.38 -18.12
CA ARG A 167 -1.32 -1.58 -19.23
C ARG A 167 -1.70 -0.64 -20.36
N SER A 168 -0.82 0.30 -20.68
CA SER A 168 -0.92 1.11 -21.89
C SER A 168 0.06 0.59 -22.94
N SER A 169 -0.36 0.61 -24.19
CA SER A 169 0.48 0.26 -25.33
C SER A 169 0.28 1.24 -26.46
N VAL A 170 1.37 1.65 -27.10
CA VAL A 170 1.37 2.51 -28.29
C VAL A 170 2.16 1.80 -29.38
N ALA A 171 1.58 1.68 -30.57
CA ALA A 171 2.20 1.12 -31.76
C ALA A 171 1.84 1.98 -32.98
N GLY A 172 2.81 2.75 -33.48
CA GLY A 172 2.59 3.75 -34.53
C GLY A 172 1.49 4.76 -34.14
N ALA A 173 0.46 4.90 -34.97
CA ALA A 173 -0.69 5.77 -34.71
C ALA A 173 -1.78 5.12 -33.84
N SER A 174 -1.59 3.88 -33.38
CA SER A 174 -2.55 3.16 -32.54
C SER A 174 -2.12 3.19 -31.08
N TRP A 175 -3.07 3.40 -30.18
CA TRP A 175 -2.85 3.25 -28.75
C TRP A 175 -4.05 2.58 -28.09
N GLY A 176 -3.78 1.91 -26.97
CA GLY A 176 -4.80 1.23 -26.20
C GLY A 176 -4.42 1.15 -24.73
N ILE A 177 -5.45 1.03 -23.90
CA ILE A 177 -5.30 0.87 -22.45
C ILE A 177 -6.12 -0.33 -22.02
N ARG A 178 -5.56 -1.16 -21.16
CA ARG A 178 -6.27 -2.23 -20.46
C ARG A 178 -6.12 -2.02 -18.96
N GLN A 179 -7.24 -1.86 -18.28
CA GLN A 179 -7.32 -1.71 -16.83
C GLN A 179 -8.03 -2.92 -16.25
N THR A 180 -7.46 -3.50 -15.21
CA THR A 180 -8.07 -4.58 -14.45
C THR A 180 -8.03 -4.20 -12.98
N TYR A 181 -9.21 -4.08 -12.38
CA TYR A 181 -9.40 -3.81 -10.97
C TYR A 181 -10.07 -5.04 -10.34
N ARG A 182 -9.45 -5.57 -9.29
CA ARG A 182 -9.97 -6.69 -8.52
C ARG A 182 -9.89 -6.33 -7.05
N TYR A 183 -11.00 -6.44 -6.37
CA TYR A 183 -11.11 -6.25 -4.93
C TYR A 183 -11.71 -7.51 -4.33
N GLU A 184 -11.13 -7.99 -3.25
CA GLU A 184 -11.61 -9.14 -2.50
C GLU A 184 -11.64 -8.78 -1.03
N ALA A 185 -12.73 -9.10 -0.36
CA ALA A 185 -12.86 -9.06 1.07
C ALA A 185 -13.38 -10.41 1.57
N THR A 186 -13.47 -10.53 2.89
CA THR A 186 -13.99 -11.74 3.55
C THR A 186 -15.39 -12.14 3.04
N ASP A 187 -16.24 -11.14 2.76
CA ASP A 187 -17.67 -11.35 2.50
C ASP A 187 -18.10 -11.01 1.06
N TRP A 188 -17.28 -10.30 0.29
CA TRP A 188 -17.62 -9.83 -1.06
C TRP A 188 -16.39 -9.70 -1.94
N CYS A 189 -16.61 -9.64 -3.25
CA CYS A 189 -15.56 -9.31 -4.18
C CYS A 189 -16.12 -8.46 -5.33
N TYR A 190 -15.21 -7.84 -6.07
CA TYR A 190 -15.54 -7.06 -7.24
C TYR A 190 -14.40 -7.16 -8.25
N LEU A 191 -14.76 -7.39 -9.51
CA LEU A 191 -13.85 -7.41 -10.64
C LEU A 191 -14.39 -6.44 -11.69
N ARG A 192 -13.53 -5.57 -12.22
CA ARG A 192 -13.82 -4.78 -13.42
C ARG A 192 -12.65 -4.83 -14.39
N ASN A 193 -12.96 -5.08 -15.65
CA ASN A 193 -12.00 -5.12 -16.74
C ASN A 193 -12.46 -4.17 -17.83
N VAL A 194 -11.66 -3.15 -18.10
CA VAL A 194 -11.94 -2.13 -19.10
C VAL A 194 -10.83 -2.14 -20.13
N THR A 195 -11.20 -2.24 -21.40
CA THR A 195 -10.28 -2.08 -22.53
C THR A 195 -10.71 -0.91 -23.37
N SER A 196 -9.74 -0.07 -23.74
CA SER A 196 -9.93 1.03 -24.65
C SER A 196 -8.93 0.96 -25.80
N SER A 197 -9.36 1.49 -26.94
CA SER A 197 -8.53 1.71 -28.12
C SER A 197 -8.84 3.09 -28.66
N GLY A 198 -7.80 3.88 -28.93
CA GLY A 198 -7.97 5.29 -29.28
C GLY A 198 -8.68 6.06 -28.16
N TYR A 199 -9.80 6.68 -28.50
CA TYR A 199 -10.69 7.40 -27.58
C TYR A 199 -11.93 6.60 -27.16
N SER A 200 -12.04 5.33 -27.60
CA SER A 200 -13.24 4.52 -27.41
C SER A 200 -13.03 3.39 -26.41
N ILE A 201 -14.06 3.08 -25.62
CA ILE A 201 -14.10 1.88 -24.78
C ILE A 201 -14.56 0.74 -25.67
N VAL A 202 -13.72 -0.29 -25.81
CA VAL A 202 -13.99 -1.46 -26.66
C VAL A 202 -14.65 -2.58 -25.86
N ALA A 203 -14.30 -2.72 -24.58
CA ALA A 203 -15.00 -3.60 -23.65
C ALA A 203 -14.99 -3.03 -22.23
N ASP A 204 -16.10 -3.22 -21.52
CA ASP A 204 -16.23 -2.99 -20.09
C ASP A 204 -17.01 -4.17 -19.51
N GLN A 205 -16.37 -4.90 -18.61
CA GLN A 205 -16.95 -6.05 -17.94
C GLN A 205 -16.80 -5.86 -16.44
N SER A 206 -17.91 -5.95 -15.71
CA SER A 206 -17.93 -6.02 -14.26
C SER A 206 -18.48 -7.36 -13.78
N SER A 207 -17.96 -7.85 -12.65
CA SER A 207 -18.47 -9.03 -11.96
C SER A 207 -18.36 -8.83 -10.46
N GLU A 208 -19.45 -9.13 -9.75
CA GLU A 208 -19.50 -9.21 -8.28
C GLU A 208 -19.35 -10.65 -7.79
N ALA A 209 -19.24 -11.61 -8.72
CA ALA A 209 -19.00 -13.01 -8.44
C ALA A 209 -17.54 -13.36 -8.72
N CYS A 210 -16.76 -13.56 -7.66
CA CYS A 210 -15.44 -14.18 -7.72
C CYS A 210 -15.60 -15.59 -7.20
N VAL A 211 -15.12 -16.56 -7.98
CA VAL A 211 -15.00 -17.92 -7.50
C VAL A 211 -14.14 -17.86 -6.24
N LYS A 212 -14.71 -18.21 -5.07
CA LYS A 212 -13.94 -18.39 -3.84
C LYS A 212 -12.90 -19.46 -4.16
N GLY A 213 -11.65 -19.05 -4.36
CA GLY A 213 -10.53 -19.98 -4.36
C GLY A 213 -10.42 -20.61 -2.97
N PRO A 214 -9.92 -21.85 -2.86
CA PRO A 214 -9.64 -22.42 -1.55
C PRO A 214 -8.65 -21.49 -0.82
N LEU A 215 -8.98 -21.11 0.41
CA LEU A 215 -8.05 -20.48 1.34
C LEU A 215 -6.81 -21.37 1.42
N ARG A 216 -5.66 -20.86 0.97
CA ARG A 216 -4.36 -21.51 1.14
C ARG A 216 -3.63 -20.92 2.33
#